data_AF-A0A9W9WG14-F1
#
_entry.id   AF-A0A9W9WG14-F1
#
_cell.length_a   1.000
_cell.length_b   1.000
_cell.length_c   1.000
_cell.angle_alpha   90.00
_cell.angle_beta   90.00
_cell.angle_gamma   90.00
#
_symmetry.space_group_name_H-M   'P 1'
#
loop_
_entity.id
_entity.type
_entity.pdbx_description
1 polymer ?
#
loop_
_entity_poly.entity_id
_entity_poly.type
_entity_poly.pdbx_seq_one_letter_code
_entity_poly.pdbx_strand_id
1 'polypeptide(L)'
;MTEGAMSGHLRNLGEIHGFLQLMFAYRFRYGGGKILNENSAQNLIMKHADTRTFLNHYLPRHIDTDIQNVMNGRESNKSLMRAITQMSRWIDKRRPRYLTSEQRASLREHSEYVEATRRIKNRLERALGQKVRHKFDCKQAIIGIKR
;
A
#
# COMPACT_ATOMS: atom_id res chain seq x y z
N MET A 1 13.29 7.57 -8.88
CA MET A 1 11.91 7.45 -9.41
C MET A 1 11.49 8.84 -9.85
N THR A 2 11.00 9.00 -11.08
CA THR A 2 10.38 10.27 -11.51
C THR A 2 9.01 10.41 -10.84
N GLU A 3 8.51 11.64 -10.67
CA GLU A 3 7.21 11.91 -10.07
C GLU A 3 6.07 11.17 -10.80
N GLY A 4 6.14 11.12 -12.15
CA GLY A 4 5.20 10.37 -12.98
C GLY A 4 5.20 8.86 -12.69
N ALA A 5 6.35 8.27 -12.39
CA ALA A 5 6.44 6.84 -12.05
C ALA A 5 5.74 6.52 -10.72
N MET A 6 5.91 7.39 -9.71
CA MET A 6 5.22 7.22 -8.42
C MET A 6 3.70 7.36 -8.58
N SER A 7 3.25 8.39 -9.31
CA SER A 7 1.83 8.60 -9.58
C SER A 7 1.20 7.39 -10.29
N GLY A 8 1.89 6.84 -11.30
CA GLY A 8 1.48 5.62 -12.00
C GLY A 8 1.38 4.40 -11.08
N HIS A 9 2.36 4.19 -10.19
CA HIS A 9 2.31 3.10 -9.22
C HIS A 9 1.15 3.23 -8.23
N LEU A 10 0.88 4.44 -7.73
CA LEU A 10 -0.25 4.68 -6.84
C LEU A 10 -1.58 4.43 -7.54
N ARG A 11 -1.73 4.88 -8.79
CA ARG A 11 -2.88 4.57 -9.64
C ARG A 11 -3.10 3.06 -9.76
N ASN A 12 -2.06 2.31 -10.13
CA ASN A 12 -2.13 0.86 -10.27
C ASN A 12 -2.51 0.18 -8.95
N LEU A 13 -1.95 0.65 -7.81
CA LEU A 13 -2.30 0.14 -6.49
C LEU A 13 -3.80 0.31 -6.20
N GLY A 14 -4.35 1.49 -6.49
CA GLY A 14 -5.78 1.74 -6.30
C GLY A 14 -6.67 0.85 -7.17
N GLU A 15 -6.24 0.63 -8.42
CA GLU A 15 -6.93 -0.26 -9.36
C GLU A 15 -6.91 -1.72 -8.90
N ILE A 16 -5.76 -2.22 -8.44
CA ILE A 16 -5.63 -3.59 -7.93
C ILE A 16 -6.50 -3.80 -6.68
N HIS A 17 -6.56 -2.81 -5.79
CA HIS A 17 -7.41 -2.88 -4.59
C HIS A 17 -8.90 -2.68 -4.90
N GLY A 18 -9.23 -2.20 -6.09
CA GLY A 18 -10.60 -1.93 -6.52
C GLY A 18 -11.22 -0.71 -5.87
N PHE A 19 -10.42 0.28 -5.47
CA PHE A 19 -10.98 1.55 -5.00
C PHE A 19 -11.69 2.27 -6.15
N LEU A 20 -12.91 2.76 -5.90
CA LEU A 20 -13.73 3.50 -6.87
C LEU A 20 -13.05 4.79 -7.33
N GLN A 21 -12.22 5.37 -6.48
CA GLN A 21 -11.46 6.57 -6.78
C GLN A 21 -9.97 6.26 -6.89
N LEU A 22 -9.31 6.89 -7.86
CA LEU A 22 -7.87 6.76 -8.09
C LEU A 22 -7.08 7.09 -6.83
N MET A 23 -6.11 6.23 -6.50
CA MET A 23 -5.15 6.45 -5.44
C MET A 23 -4.06 7.42 -5.93
N PHE A 24 -3.83 8.49 -5.16
CA PHE A 24 -2.79 9.49 -5.44
C PHE A 24 -2.20 10.01 -4.13
N ALA A 25 -1.00 10.60 -4.21
CA ALA A 25 -0.17 10.94 -3.04
C ALA A 25 -0.90 11.81 -2.00
N TYR A 26 -1.70 12.78 -2.46
CA TYR A 26 -2.40 13.69 -1.58
C TYR A 26 -3.49 13.01 -0.73
N ARG A 27 -4.07 11.86 -1.16
CA ARG A 27 -4.98 11.08 -0.29
C ARG A 27 -4.32 10.58 0.98
N PHE A 28 -3.03 10.22 0.92
CA PHE A 28 -2.29 9.81 2.09
C PHE A 28 -2.07 10.98 3.05
N ARG A 29 -1.83 12.18 2.52
CA ARG A 29 -1.75 13.38 3.35
C ARG A 29 -3.09 13.77 3.96
N TYR A 30 -4.18 13.63 3.20
CA TYR A 30 -5.54 13.86 3.71
C TYR A 30 -5.91 12.87 4.82
N GLY A 31 -5.69 11.56 4.60
CA GLY A 31 -5.94 10.53 5.61
C GLY A 31 -5.00 10.64 6.81
N GLY A 32 -3.72 10.93 6.58
CA GLY A 32 -2.72 11.15 7.62
C GLY A 32 -2.99 12.42 8.43
N GLY A 33 -3.54 13.46 7.81
CA GLY A 33 -3.95 14.69 8.49
C GLY A 33 -4.87 14.42 9.67
N LYS A 34 -5.79 13.46 9.55
CA LYS A 34 -6.63 13.01 10.67
C LYS A 34 -5.83 12.56 11.89
N ILE A 35 -4.88 11.66 11.67
CA ILE A 35 -4.04 11.07 12.73
C ILE A 35 -3.14 12.14 13.33
N LEU A 36 -2.65 13.05 12.50
CA LEU A 36 -1.82 14.15 12.94
C LEU A 36 -2.60 15.21 13.71
N ASN A 37 -3.90 15.41 13.45
CA ASN A 37 -4.73 16.39 14.16
C ASN A 37 -4.84 16.10 15.66
N GLU A 38 -4.62 14.85 16.09
CA GLU A 38 -4.56 14.47 17.50
C GLU A 38 -3.30 15.03 18.20
N ASN A 39 -2.29 15.48 17.44
CA ASN A 39 -1.02 16.00 17.93
C ASN A 39 -0.78 17.42 17.38
N SER A 40 -0.49 18.40 18.25
CA SER A 40 -0.23 19.80 17.86
C SER A 40 0.93 20.01 16.86
N ALA A 41 1.71 18.97 16.56
CA ALA A 41 2.81 18.97 15.60
C ALA A 41 2.39 18.83 14.12
N GLN A 42 1.08 18.79 13.80
CA GLN A 42 0.58 18.60 12.44
C GLN A 42 1.18 19.54 11.38
N ASN A 43 1.32 20.83 11.68
CA ASN A 43 1.89 21.82 10.76
C ASN A 43 3.40 21.63 10.58
N LEU A 44 4.12 21.23 11.63
CA LEU A 44 5.55 20.95 11.55
C LEU A 44 5.82 19.74 10.66
N ILE A 45 5.05 18.67 10.85
CA ILE A 45 5.18 17.42 10.10
C ILE A 45 4.83 17.62 8.62
N MET A 46 3.75 18.36 8.34
CA MET A 46 3.31 18.64 6.98
C MET A 46 4.01 19.85 6.34
N LYS A 47 4.90 20.53 7.08
CA LYS A 47 5.60 21.77 6.69
C LYS A 47 4.65 22.89 6.23
N HIS A 48 3.61 23.16 7.00
CA HIS A 48 2.72 24.29 6.77
C HIS A 48 3.13 25.50 7.60
N ALA A 49 3.18 26.68 6.97
CA ALA A 49 3.41 27.94 7.65
C ALA A 49 2.18 28.43 8.45
N ASP A 50 0.98 28.13 7.95
CA ASP A 50 -0.30 28.52 8.55
C ASP A 50 -1.18 27.29 8.81
N THR A 51 -1.76 27.23 10.01
CA THR A 51 -2.75 26.23 10.42
C THR A 51 -3.98 26.21 9.50
N ARG A 52 -4.37 27.34 8.91
CA ARG A 52 -5.50 27.39 7.97
C ARG A 52 -5.31 26.45 6.79
N THR A 53 -4.09 26.29 6.30
CA THR A 53 -3.76 25.33 5.22
C THR A 53 -4.10 23.91 5.65
N PHE A 54 -3.76 23.53 6.88
CA PHE A 54 -4.11 22.23 7.44
C PHE A 54 -5.63 22.06 7.58
N LEU A 55 -6.31 23.01 8.20
CA LEU A 55 -7.76 22.94 8.45
C LEU A 55 -8.57 22.88 7.14
N ASN A 56 -8.18 23.64 6.12
CA ASN A 56 -8.92 23.73 4.87
C ASN A 56 -8.71 22.52 3.95
N HIS A 57 -7.50 21.95 3.94
CA HIS A 57 -7.08 20.96 2.95
C HIS A 57 -6.75 19.57 3.51
N TYR A 58 -6.41 19.43 4.78
CA TYR A 58 -5.89 18.17 5.33
C TYR A 58 -6.72 17.62 6.50
N LEU A 59 -7.55 18.45 7.13
CA LEU A 59 -8.54 17.97 8.07
C LEU A 59 -9.68 17.27 7.32
N PRO A 60 -10.01 16.00 7.66
CA PRO A 60 -11.13 15.33 7.03
C PRO A 60 -12.46 16.05 7.33
N ARG A 61 -13.30 16.21 6.31
CA ARG A 61 -14.61 16.89 6.44
C ARG A 61 -15.76 15.97 6.85
N HIS A 62 -15.50 14.68 7.02
CA HIS A 62 -16.51 13.74 7.47
C HIS A 62 -16.55 13.73 9.00
N ILE A 63 -17.76 13.67 9.56
CA ILE A 63 -17.92 13.48 11.00
C ILE A 63 -17.55 12.03 11.31
N ASP A 64 -16.54 11.87 12.14
CA ASP A 64 -15.98 10.59 12.54
C ASP A 64 -16.31 10.22 14.00
N THR A 65 -17.18 11.02 14.61
CA THR A 65 -17.68 10.81 15.95
C THR A 65 -19.13 10.35 15.87
N ASP A 66 -19.49 9.38 16.70
CA ASP A 66 -20.86 8.90 16.82
C ASP A 66 -21.70 9.95 17.57
N ILE A 67 -22.28 10.85 16.79
CA ILE A 67 -23.08 11.98 17.32
C ILE A 67 -24.25 11.46 18.15
N GLN A 68 -24.87 10.35 17.75
CA GLN A 68 -26.05 9.82 18.43
C GLN A 68 -25.73 9.39 19.85
N ASN A 69 -24.65 8.63 20.05
CA ASN A 69 -24.24 8.23 21.39
C ASN A 69 -23.79 9.44 22.23
N VAL A 70 -23.03 10.36 21.63
CA VAL A 70 -22.60 11.60 22.31
C VAL A 70 -23.79 12.44 22.78
N MET A 71 -24.80 12.65 21.94
CA MET A 71 -26.00 13.43 22.29
C MET A 71 -26.82 12.76 23.40
N ASN A 72 -26.75 11.43 23.52
CA ASN A 72 -27.39 10.67 24.57
C ASN A 72 -26.54 10.54 25.86
N GLY A 73 -25.41 11.26 25.96
CA GLY A 73 -24.50 11.18 27.11
C GLY A 73 -23.73 9.86 27.22
N ARG A 74 -23.67 9.09 26.13
CA ARG A 74 -22.95 7.80 26.04
C ARG A 74 -21.62 7.97 25.34
N GLU A 75 -20.72 7.01 25.55
CA GLU A 75 -19.46 6.98 24.82
C GLU A 75 -19.67 6.74 23.32
N SER A 76 -18.93 7.49 22.50
CA SER A 76 -18.93 7.35 21.04
C SER A 76 -18.37 5.99 20.62
N ASN A 77 -19.06 5.29 19.71
CA ASN A 77 -18.57 4.04 19.14
C ASN A 77 -17.47 4.28 18.10
N LYS A 78 -16.25 4.55 18.58
CA LYS A 78 -15.06 4.82 17.74
C LYS A 78 -14.75 3.69 16.75
N SER A 79 -15.02 2.44 17.13
CA SER A 79 -14.74 1.27 16.28
C SER A 79 -15.65 1.24 15.04
N LEU A 80 -16.95 1.48 15.25
CA LEU A 80 -17.93 1.59 14.19
C LEU A 80 -17.64 2.79 13.30
N MET A 81 -17.40 3.96 13.90
CA MET A 81 -17.08 5.17 13.14
C MET A 81 -15.84 4.97 12.27
N ARG A 82 -14.78 4.38 12.83
CA ARG A 82 -13.58 4.06 12.06
C ARG A 82 -13.88 3.08 10.92
N ALA A 83 -14.75 2.09 11.11
CA ALA A 83 -15.10 1.14 10.05
C ALA A 83 -15.85 1.83 8.89
N ILE A 84 -16.80 2.73 9.19
CA ILE A 84 -17.61 3.41 8.16
C ILE A 84 -16.90 4.59 7.47
N THR A 85 -15.91 5.21 8.13
CA THR A 85 -15.14 6.33 7.55
C THR A 85 -13.86 5.89 6.84
N GLN A 86 -13.49 4.61 6.93
CA GLN A 86 -12.27 4.09 6.31
C GLN A 86 -12.33 4.11 4.78
N MET A 87 -11.16 4.23 4.15
CA MET A 87 -11.02 4.21 2.70
C MET A 87 -11.57 2.90 2.07
N SER A 88 -11.53 1.79 2.83
CA SER A 88 -12.08 0.50 2.44
C SER A 88 -13.58 0.52 2.12
N ARG A 89 -14.33 1.53 2.61
CA ARG A 89 -15.74 1.76 2.22
C ARG A 89 -15.89 1.96 0.71
N TRP A 90 -14.87 2.52 0.07
CA TRP A 90 -14.87 2.83 -1.37
C TRP A 90 -14.35 1.69 -2.24
N ILE A 91 -14.18 0.50 -1.67
CA ILE A 91 -13.86 -0.70 -2.46
C ILE A 91 -15.11 -1.09 -3.24
N ASP A 92 -15.00 -1.08 -4.57
CA ASP A 92 -16.03 -1.58 -5.46
C ASP A 92 -16.13 -3.11 -5.32
N LYS A 93 -17.23 -3.57 -4.74
CA LYS A 93 -17.52 -5.00 -4.57
C LYS A 93 -17.79 -5.71 -5.90
N ARG A 94 -18.17 -4.97 -6.96
CA ARG A 94 -18.47 -5.53 -8.29
C ARG A 94 -17.22 -5.79 -9.10
N ARG A 95 -16.07 -5.21 -8.72
CA ARG A 95 -14.82 -5.37 -9.45
C ARG A 95 -14.31 -6.81 -9.31
N PRO A 96 -14.07 -7.55 -10.41
CA PRO A 96 -13.48 -8.88 -10.36
C PRO A 96 -12.06 -8.81 -9.77
N ARG A 97 -11.87 -9.41 -8.60
CA ARG A 97 -10.55 -9.47 -7.92
C ARG A 97 -9.87 -10.82 -8.05
N TYR A 98 -10.67 -11.86 -8.24
CA TYR A 98 -10.18 -13.22 -8.40
C TYR A 98 -10.54 -13.69 -9.79
N LEU A 99 -9.53 -14.22 -10.46
CA LEU A 99 -9.70 -14.93 -11.71
C LEU A 99 -10.46 -16.23 -11.45
N THR A 100 -11.42 -16.56 -12.31
CA THR A 100 -12.07 -17.88 -12.31
C THR A 100 -11.05 -18.97 -12.64
N SER A 101 -11.37 -20.23 -12.35
CA SER A 101 -10.49 -21.36 -12.68
C SER A 101 -10.16 -21.42 -14.17
N GLU A 102 -11.13 -21.13 -15.04
CA GLU A 102 -10.97 -21.07 -16.50
C GLU A 102 -10.06 -19.92 -16.93
N GLN A 103 -10.28 -18.70 -16.40
CA GLN A 103 -9.43 -17.56 -16.68
C GLN A 103 -7.98 -17.80 -16.23
N ARG A 104 -7.80 -18.48 -15.09
CA ARG A 104 -6.47 -18.88 -14.61
C ARG A 104 -5.81 -19.90 -15.54
N ALA A 105 -6.57 -20.85 -16.09
CA ALA A 105 -6.04 -21.83 -17.03
C ALA A 105 -5.59 -21.14 -18.33
N SER A 106 -6.45 -20.30 -18.91
CA SER A 106 -6.14 -19.51 -20.11
C SER A 106 -4.91 -18.62 -19.92
N LEU A 107 -4.77 -17.95 -18.76
CA LEU A 107 -3.60 -17.13 -18.47
C LEU A 107 -2.28 -17.93 -18.40
N ARG A 108 -2.32 -19.20 -17.99
CA ARG A 108 -1.11 -20.04 -17.93
C ARG A 108 -0.58 -20.40 -19.32
N GLU A 109 -1.44 -20.38 -20.33
CA GLU A 109 -1.10 -20.65 -21.73
C GLU A 109 -0.66 -19.38 -22.47
N HIS A 110 -0.97 -18.20 -21.92
CA HIS A 110 -0.63 -16.92 -22.54
C HIS A 110 0.89 -16.73 -22.68
N SER A 111 1.35 -16.39 -23.89
CA SER A 111 2.77 -16.30 -24.26
C SER A 111 3.56 -15.37 -23.33
N GLU A 112 3.03 -14.18 -23.03
CA GLU A 112 3.67 -13.22 -22.12
C GLU A 112 3.85 -13.77 -20.70
N TYR A 113 2.86 -14.51 -20.19
CA TYR A 113 2.92 -15.10 -18.85
C TYR A 113 3.96 -16.21 -18.78
N VAL A 114 4.01 -17.08 -19.80
CA VAL A 114 5.00 -18.15 -19.93
C VAL A 114 6.41 -17.56 -20.00
N GLU A 115 6.61 -16.51 -20.81
CA GLU A 115 7.90 -15.82 -20.90
C GLU A 115 8.31 -15.18 -19.57
N ALA A 116 7.40 -14.45 -18.92
CA ALA A 116 7.67 -13.84 -17.63
C ALA A 116 8.06 -14.89 -16.58
N THR A 117 7.34 -16.01 -16.54
CA THR A 117 7.62 -17.14 -15.64
C THR A 117 9.00 -17.73 -15.91
N ARG A 118 9.36 -17.93 -17.19
CA ARG A 118 10.68 -18.42 -17.60
C ARG A 118 11.80 -17.47 -17.16
N ARG A 119 11.62 -16.16 -17.38
CA ARG A 119 12.59 -15.13 -16.96
C ARG A 119 12.81 -15.15 -15.45
N ILE A 120 11.73 -15.28 -14.66
CA ILE A 120 11.81 -15.36 -13.20
C ILE A 120 12.54 -16.62 -12.75
N LYS A 121 12.19 -17.80 -13.30
CA LYS A 121 12.88 -19.07 -13.00
C LYS A 121 14.38 -18.99 -13.26
N ASN A 122 14.78 -18.53 -14.45
CA ASN A 122 16.18 -18.38 -14.82
C ASN A 122 16.93 -17.43 -13.87
N ARG A 123 16.28 -16.34 -13.43
CA ARG A 123 16.88 -15.39 -12.48
C ARG A 123 17.10 -16.04 -11.10
N LEU A 124 16.13 -16.82 -10.64
CA LEU A 124 16.21 -17.55 -9.37
C LEU A 124 17.31 -18.61 -9.39
N GLU A 125 17.42 -19.39 -10.48
CA GLU A 125 18.47 -20.40 -10.65
C GLU A 125 19.86 -19.77 -10.61
N ARG A 126 20.07 -18.65 -11.32
CA ARG A 126 21.33 -17.89 -11.28
C ARG A 126 21.66 -17.38 -9.87
N ALA A 127 20.67 -16.83 -9.17
CA ALA A 127 20.85 -16.33 -7.81
C ALA A 127 21.17 -17.47 -6.83
N LEU A 128 20.54 -18.64 -6.97
CA LEU A 128 20.86 -19.84 -6.19
C LEU A 128 22.28 -20.32 -6.49
N GLY A 129 22.66 -20.41 -7.76
CA GLY A 129 24.02 -20.79 -8.16
C GLY A 129 25.10 -19.85 -7.59
N GLN A 130 24.86 -18.54 -7.61
CA GLN A 130 25.77 -17.56 -7.00
C GLN A 130 25.88 -17.76 -5.49
N LYS A 131 24.77 -17.99 -4.77
CA LYS A 131 24.80 -18.25 -3.32
C LYS A 131 25.55 -19.54 -2.99
N VAL A 132 25.36 -20.60 -3.77
CA VAL A 132 26.07 -21.87 -3.58
C VAL A 132 27.57 -21.69 -3.80
N ARG A 133 27.95 -21.00 -4.88
CA ARG A 133 29.36 -20.69 -5.19
C ARG A 133 30.01 -19.85 -4.09
N HIS A 134 29.38 -18.76 -3.67
CA HIS A 134 29.86 -17.94 -2.58
C HIS A 134 30.05 -18.73 -1.27
N LYS A 135 29.11 -19.62 -0.93
CA LYS A 135 29.27 -20.50 0.25
C LYS A 135 30.43 -21.48 0.11
N PHE A 136 30.67 -22.00 -1.09
CA PHE A 136 31.82 -22.86 -1.36
C PHE A 136 33.14 -22.09 -1.22
N ASP A 137 33.24 -20.91 -1.82
CA ASP A 137 34.44 -20.06 -1.77
C ASP A 137 34.77 -19.64 -0.33
N CYS A 138 33.76 -19.24 0.47
CA CYS A 138 33.95 -18.95 1.90
C CYS A 138 34.50 -20.16 2.68
N LYS A 139 34.01 -21.37 2.40
CA LYS A 139 34.50 -22.59 3.06
C LYS A 139 35.94 -22.90 2.66
N GLN A 140 36.28 -22.77 1.38
CA GLN A 140 37.65 -22.96 0.90
C GLN A 140 38.63 -21.96 1.51
N ALA A 141 38.23 -20.69 1.65
CA ALA A 141 39.05 -19.67 2.31
C ALA A 141 39.34 -20.02 3.78
N ILE A 142 38.36 -20.53 4.53
CA ILE A 142 38.56 -20.97 5.92
C ILE A 142 39.53 -22.15 6.00
N ILE A 143 39.45 -23.11 5.08
CA ILE A 143 40.38 -24.24 5.01
C ILE A 143 41.79 -23.74 4.70
N GLY A 144 41.93 -22.78 3.78
CA GLY A 144 43.21 -22.18 3.40
C GLY A 144 43.91 -21.40 4.52
N ILE A 145 43.17 -20.77 5.43
CA ILE A 145 43.73 -20.05 6.61
C ILE A 145 44.22 -21.02 7.70
N LYS A 146 43.64 -22.24 7.77
CA LYS A 146 43.96 -23.24 8.79
C LYS A 146 45.14 -24.16 8.43
N ARG A 147 45.74 -23.99 7.25
CA ARG A 147 46.95 -24.67 6.78
C ARG A 147 48.13 -23.73 6.84
#